data_AF-A0A2W5B3M4-F1
#
_entry.id   AF-A0A2W5B3M4-F1
#
_cell.length_a   1.000
_cell.length_b   1.000
_cell.length_c   1.000
_cell.angle_alpha   90.00
_cell.angle_beta   90.00
_cell.angle_gamma   90.00
#
_symmetry.space_group_name_H-M   'P 1'
#
loop_
_entity.id
_entity.type
_entity.pdbx_description
1 polymer ?
#
loop_
_entity_poly.entity_id
_entity_poly.type
_entity_poly.pdbx_seq_one_letter_code
_entity_poly.pdbx_strand_id
1 'polypeptide(L)'
;EYARENGKPHDEVLAETIRAIRQGWEEGATLVVFNAPYDLTVLRSQDPSFTVDGPVIDPLLLDRHFDQYRKGKRTLGAVCEHYEVALDNAHEATADAIAAARVAWKIAREHPELTQMSADELMLNQSTWYYEQQSSLAEYFRSKGRDANVNTSWPLQ
;
A
#
# COMPACT_ATOMS: atom_id res chain seq x y z
N GLU A 1 -17.48 13.76 10.85
CA GLU A 1 -17.68 14.68 11.98
C GLU A 1 -16.47 14.78 12.90
N TYR A 2 -15.84 13.68 13.33
CA TYR A 2 -14.65 13.72 14.21
C TYR A 2 -13.49 14.62 13.73
N ALA A 3 -13.12 14.56 12.44
CA ALA A 3 -12.06 15.39 11.87
C ALA A 3 -12.40 16.90 11.81
N ARG A 4 -13.69 17.28 11.81
CA ARG A 4 -14.09 18.69 11.87
C ARG A 4 -14.00 19.26 13.28
N GLU A 5 -14.16 18.41 14.30
CA GLU A 5 -14.19 18.80 15.71
C GLU A 5 -12.83 18.66 16.41
N ASN A 6 -12.00 17.70 15.98
CA ASN A 6 -10.70 17.37 16.59
C ASN A 6 -9.52 17.45 15.61
N GLY A 7 -9.76 17.95 14.40
CA GLY A 7 -8.73 18.05 13.37
C GLY A 7 -7.76 19.21 13.60
N LYS A 8 -6.59 19.11 12.97
CA LYS A 8 -5.65 20.22 12.77
C LYS A 8 -5.84 20.81 11.36
N PRO A 9 -5.28 21.99 11.07
CA PRO A 9 -5.27 22.54 9.72
C PRO A 9 -4.67 21.55 8.71
N HIS A 10 -5.31 21.43 7.54
CA HIS A 10 -4.94 20.44 6.52
C HIS A 10 -3.45 20.54 6.11
N ASP A 11 -2.99 21.75 5.80
CA ASP A 11 -1.62 21.99 5.35
C ASP A 11 -0.59 21.63 6.43
N GLU A 12 -0.91 21.84 7.70
CA GLU A 12 -0.05 21.46 8.81
C GLU A 12 0.06 19.93 8.93
N VAL A 13 -1.07 19.22 8.86
CA VAL A 13 -1.09 17.74 8.91
C VAL A 13 -0.37 17.15 7.70
N LEU A 14 -0.58 17.71 6.51
CA LEU A 14 0.07 17.27 5.29
C LEU A 14 1.59 17.43 5.38
N ALA A 15 2.06 18.61 5.80
CA ALA A 15 3.48 18.86 6.01
C ALA A 15 4.10 18.00 7.12
N GLU A 16 3.38 17.76 8.22
CA GLU A 16 3.78 16.85 9.30
C GLU A 16 3.90 15.41 8.79
N THR A 17 2.92 14.95 8.01
CA THR A 17 2.90 13.59 7.43
C THR A 17 4.05 13.37 6.45
N ILE A 18 4.26 14.28 5.50
CA ILE A 18 5.36 14.18 4.52
C ILE A 18 6.72 14.21 5.22
N ARG A 19 6.88 15.06 6.23
CA ARG A 19 8.11 15.13 7.02
C ARG A 19 8.37 13.83 7.78
N ALA A 20 7.35 13.25 8.40
CA ALA A 20 7.47 11.99 9.13
C ALA A 20 7.85 10.82 8.20
N ILE A 21 7.26 10.76 7.00
CA ILE A 21 7.62 9.76 5.98
C ILE A 21 9.09 9.91 5.57
N ARG A 22 9.52 11.13 5.22
CA ARG A 22 10.91 11.41 4.82
C ARG A 22 11.89 11.08 5.94
N GLN A 23 11.59 11.48 7.18
CA GLN A 23 12.41 11.13 8.34
C GLN A 23 12.51 9.61 8.53
N GLY A 24 11.40 8.87 8.36
CA GLY A 24 11.42 7.41 8.42
C GLY A 24 12.39 6.81 7.40
N TRP A 25 12.38 7.28 6.15
CA TRP A 25 13.34 6.84 5.14
C TRP A 25 14.80 7.22 5.47
N GLU A 26 15.04 8.44 5.98
CA GLU A 26 16.37 8.87 6.44
C GLU A 26 16.91 7.99 7.57
N GLU A 27 16.03 7.49 8.45
CA GLU A 27 16.34 6.56 9.53
C GLU A 27 16.45 5.09 9.05
N GLY A 28 16.26 4.82 7.76
CA GLY A 28 16.36 3.49 7.15
C GLY A 28 15.10 2.64 7.30
N ALA A 29 13.95 3.23 7.65
CA ALA A 29 12.68 2.53 7.71
C ALA A 29 12.07 2.31 6.32
N THR A 30 11.21 1.30 6.21
CA THR A 30 10.39 1.02 5.02
C THR A 30 8.97 1.50 5.26
N LEU A 31 8.43 2.28 4.33
CA LEU A 31 7.06 2.77 4.40
C LEU A 31 6.09 1.66 4.00
N VAL A 32 5.17 1.27 4.90
CA VAL A 32 4.12 0.31 4.59
C VAL A 32 2.85 1.05 4.19
N VAL A 33 2.30 0.77 3.01
CA VAL A 33 1.07 1.39 2.50
C VAL A 33 0.17 0.32 1.88
N PHE A 34 -0.98 0.05 2.49
CA PHE A 34 -1.94 -0.90 1.94
C PHE A 34 -2.66 -0.28 0.74
N ASN A 35 -2.41 -0.77 -0.47
CA ASN A 35 -2.84 -0.15 -1.74
C ASN A 35 -2.06 1.14 -2.07
N ALA A 36 -0.72 1.06 -2.06
CA ALA A 36 0.21 2.19 -2.21
C ALA A 36 -0.10 3.14 -3.39
N PRO A 37 -0.46 2.66 -4.60
CA PRO A 37 -0.79 3.54 -5.72
C PRO A 37 -1.91 4.53 -5.45
N TYR A 38 -2.84 4.21 -4.55
CA TYR A 38 -3.93 5.11 -4.20
C TYR A 38 -3.44 6.19 -3.22
N ASP A 39 -3.00 5.79 -2.04
CA ASP A 39 -2.69 6.74 -0.96
C ASP A 39 -1.52 7.67 -1.30
N LEU A 40 -0.48 7.14 -1.96
CA LEU A 40 0.67 7.97 -2.36
C LEU A 40 0.30 8.94 -3.47
N THR A 41 -0.61 8.57 -4.37
CA THR A 41 -1.11 9.46 -5.43
C THR A 41 -2.01 10.54 -4.84
N VAL A 42 -2.84 10.20 -3.85
CA VAL A 42 -3.60 11.19 -3.07
C VAL A 42 -2.64 12.16 -2.40
N LEU A 43 -1.59 11.66 -1.72
CA LEU A 43 -0.61 12.51 -1.05
C LEU A 43 0.08 13.47 -2.04
N ARG A 44 0.54 12.96 -3.20
CA ARG A 44 1.14 13.77 -4.28
C ARG A 44 0.17 14.78 -4.89
N SER A 45 -1.14 14.47 -4.93
CA SER A 45 -2.15 15.41 -5.42
C SER A 45 -2.36 16.60 -4.47
N GLN A 46 -2.17 16.39 -3.17
CA GLN A 46 -2.27 17.44 -2.15
C GLN A 46 -0.97 18.24 -2.04
N ASP A 47 0.18 17.59 -2.19
CA ASP A 47 1.49 18.24 -2.28
C ASP A 47 2.29 17.70 -3.47
N PRO A 48 2.34 18.44 -4.61
CA PRO A 48 3.09 18.04 -5.79
C PRO A 48 4.60 17.90 -5.58
N SER A 49 5.15 18.39 -4.48
CA SER A 49 6.56 18.22 -4.12
C SER A 49 6.86 16.86 -3.46
N PHE A 50 5.83 16.07 -3.15
CA PHE A 50 6.00 14.74 -2.59
C PHE A 50 6.55 13.76 -3.65
N THR A 51 7.65 13.11 -3.28
CA THR A 51 8.35 12.07 -4.04
C THR A 51 8.50 10.84 -3.16
N VAL A 52 8.58 9.67 -3.79
CA VAL A 52 8.90 8.41 -3.09
C VAL A 52 10.41 8.24 -3.12
N ASP A 53 11.06 8.67 -2.04
CA ASP A 53 12.52 8.78 -1.93
C ASP A 53 13.16 7.55 -1.26
N GLY A 54 12.34 6.62 -0.76
CA GLY A 54 12.80 5.42 -0.06
C GLY A 54 11.88 4.22 -0.25
N PRO A 55 12.19 3.09 0.41
CA PRO A 55 11.48 1.83 0.18
C PRO A 55 10.02 1.89 0.64
N VAL A 56 9.16 1.26 -0.16
CA VAL A 56 7.73 1.07 0.08
C VAL A 56 7.39 -0.42 0.03
N ILE A 57 6.55 -0.88 0.93
CA ILE A 57 5.91 -2.20 0.88
C ILE A 57 4.40 -2.03 0.79
N ASP A 58 3.78 -2.71 -0.18
CA ASP A 58 2.33 -2.77 -0.36
C ASP A 58 1.80 -4.18 -0.01
N PRO A 59 1.27 -4.38 1.21
CA PRO A 59 0.76 -5.69 1.62
C PRO A 59 -0.38 -6.22 0.75
N LEU A 60 -1.19 -5.35 0.14
CA LEU A 60 -2.27 -5.77 -0.76
C LEU A 60 -1.72 -6.37 -2.05
N LEU A 61 -0.67 -5.74 -2.60
CA LEU A 61 0.02 -6.24 -3.78
C LEU A 61 0.67 -7.59 -3.51
N LEU A 62 1.37 -7.71 -2.37
CA LEU A 62 2.03 -8.96 -1.96
C LEU A 62 1.00 -10.09 -1.75
N ASP A 63 -0.08 -9.82 -1.03
CA ASP A 63 -1.18 -10.79 -0.80
C ASP A 63 -1.78 -11.31 -2.12
N ARG A 64 -1.94 -10.45 -3.13
CA ARG A 64 -2.40 -10.86 -4.46
C ARG A 64 -1.34 -11.60 -5.26
N HIS A 65 -0.06 -11.29 -5.07
CA HIS A 65 1.02 -11.96 -5.78
C HIS A 65 1.20 -13.38 -5.27
N PHE A 66 1.35 -13.55 -3.96
CA PHE A 66 1.62 -14.85 -3.34
C PHE A 66 0.39 -15.75 -3.25
N ASP A 67 -0.81 -15.16 -3.13
CA ASP A 67 -2.06 -15.92 -3.12
C ASP A 67 -3.06 -15.39 -4.16
N GLN A 68 -2.66 -15.45 -5.44
CA GLN A 68 -3.44 -14.95 -6.57
C GLN A 68 -4.83 -15.60 -6.73
N TYR A 69 -4.99 -16.86 -6.31
CA TYR A 69 -6.22 -17.64 -6.54
C TYR A 69 -7.15 -17.72 -5.32
N ARG A 70 -6.75 -17.18 -4.16
CA ARG A 70 -7.62 -17.15 -2.99
C ARG A 70 -8.92 -16.40 -3.25
N LYS A 71 -10.01 -17.08 -2.92
CA LYS A 71 -11.37 -16.57 -3.03
C LYS A 71 -11.64 -15.56 -1.91
N GLY A 72 -12.51 -14.59 -2.20
CA GLY A 72 -12.98 -13.62 -1.21
C GLY A 72 -12.50 -12.21 -1.50
N LYS A 73 -12.86 -11.28 -0.61
CA LYS A 73 -12.50 -9.87 -0.72
C LYS A 73 -11.03 -9.66 -0.33
N ARG A 74 -10.42 -8.63 -0.90
CA ARG A 74 -9.07 -8.17 -0.57
C ARG A 74 -9.07 -6.75 0.03
N THR A 75 -10.11 -6.46 0.82
CA THR A 75 -10.13 -5.26 1.68
C THR A 75 -9.18 -5.49 2.85
N LEU A 76 -8.68 -4.42 3.48
CA LEU A 76 -7.78 -4.53 4.63
C LEU A 76 -8.34 -5.49 5.69
N GLY A 77 -9.59 -5.31 6.12
CA GLY A 77 -10.23 -6.23 7.07
C GLY A 77 -10.26 -7.70 6.65
N ALA A 78 -10.48 -8.00 5.36
CA ALA A 78 -10.49 -9.38 4.87
C ALA A 78 -9.08 -9.97 4.75
N VAL A 79 -8.07 -9.14 4.48
CA VAL A 79 -6.66 -9.55 4.49
C VAL A 79 -6.18 -9.74 5.94
N CYS A 80 -6.56 -8.86 6.86
CA CYS A 80 -6.29 -9.01 8.29
C CYS A 80 -6.88 -10.32 8.84
N GLU A 81 -8.14 -10.62 8.53
CA GLU A 81 -8.77 -11.89 8.93
C GLU A 81 -7.98 -13.10 8.41
N HIS A 82 -7.55 -13.05 7.14
CA HIS A 82 -6.79 -14.13 6.52
C HIS A 82 -5.43 -14.39 7.17
N TYR A 83 -4.71 -13.34 7.55
CA TYR A 83 -3.40 -13.44 8.23
C TYR A 83 -3.49 -13.47 9.76
N GLU A 84 -4.71 -13.61 10.31
CA GLU A 84 -4.99 -13.60 11.75
C GLU A 84 -4.45 -12.34 12.46
N VAL A 85 -4.59 -11.19 11.81
CA VAL A 85 -4.23 -9.87 12.33
C VAL A 85 -5.48 -9.21 12.91
N ALA A 86 -5.40 -8.78 14.17
CA ALA A 86 -6.45 -7.99 14.77
C ALA A 86 -6.50 -6.59 14.13
N LEU A 87 -7.68 -6.24 13.64
CA LEU A 87 -8.04 -4.89 13.22
C LEU A 87 -8.92 -4.28 14.33
N ASP A 88 -8.37 -3.32 15.07
CA ASP A 88 -9.13 -2.61 16.12
C ASP A 88 -9.90 -1.41 15.53
N ASN A 89 -10.84 -0.85 16.32
CA ASN A 89 -11.65 0.29 15.93
C ASN A 89 -11.19 1.62 16.58
N ALA A 90 -10.03 1.67 17.24
CA ALA A 90 -9.55 2.88 17.91
C ALA A 90 -8.79 3.76 16.91
N HIS A 91 -9.37 4.91 16.55
CA HIS A 91 -8.79 5.88 15.60
C HIS A 91 -8.47 5.26 14.22
N GLU A 92 -9.53 4.90 13.47
CA GLU A 92 -9.53 4.12 12.21
C GLU A 92 -8.23 4.16 11.37
N ALA A 93 -7.70 5.34 11.02
CA ALA A 93 -6.47 5.43 10.21
C ALA A 93 -5.21 4.87 10.89
N THR A 94 -5.03 5.11 12.19
CA THR A 94 -3.90 4.58 12.96
C THR A 94 -4.01 3.06 13.13
N ALA A 95 -5.22 2.57 13.42
CA ALA A 95 -5.50 1.15 13.51
C ALA A 95 -5.23 0.44 12.17
N ASP A 96 -5.68 1.03 11.07
CA ASP A 96 -5.46 0.51 9.71
C ASP A 96 -3.97 0.48 9.36
N ALA A 97 -3.21 1.52 9.68
CA ALA A 97 -1.76 1.57 9.42
C ALA A 97 -1.00 0.49 10.22
N ILE A 98 -1.34 0.30 11.49
CA ILE A 98 -0.75 -0.76 12.33
C ILE A 98 -1.12 -2.14 11.78
N ALA A 99 -2.37 -2.33 11.37
CA ALA A 99 -2.83 -3.58 10.80
C ALA A 99 -2.13 -3.90 9.47
N ALA A 100 -1.97 -2.92 8.59
CA ALA A 100 -1.21 -3.05 7.34
C ALA A 100 0.25 -3.47 7.61
N ALA A 101 0.91 -2.84 8.59
CA ALA A 101 2.27 -3.21 9.00
C ALA A 101 2.35 -4.66 9.53
N ARG A 102 1.36 -5.09 10.33
CA ARG A 102 1.27 -6.48 10.82
C ARG A 102 1.01 -7.48 9.71
N VAL A 103 0.18 -7.13 8.72
CA VAL A 103 -0.05 -7.95 7.52
C VAL A 103 1.25 -8.10 6.73
N ALA A 104 1.97 -7.01 6.44
CA ALA A 104 3.27 -7.08 5.78
C ALA A 104 4.24 -8.01 6.53
N TRP A 105 4.29 -7.90 7.86
CA TRP A 105 5.12 -8.76 8.70
C TRP A 105 4.72 -10.24 8.62
N LYS A 106 3.41 -10.55 8.63
CA LYS A 106 2.90 -11.92 8.46
C LYS A 106 3.28 -12.50 7.11
N ILE A 107 3.06 -11.76 6.03
CA ILE A 107 3.45 -12.15 4.67
C ILE A 107 4.95 -12.44 4.60
N ALA A 108 5.79 -11.54 5.12
CA ALA A 108 7.24 -11.72 5.12
C ALA A 108 7.71 -12.97 5.92
N ARG A 109 6.94 -13.41 6.91
CA ARG A 109 7.22 -14.65 7.65
C ARG A 109 6.83 -15.91 6.89
N GLU A 110 5.77 -15.84 6.09
CA GLU A 110 5.32 -16.94 5.23
C GLU A 110 6.17 -17.04 3.96
N HIS A 111 6.75 -15.90 3.51
CA HIS A 111 7.58 -15.76 2.32
C HIS A 111 8.95 -15.16 2.67
N PRO A 112 9.87 -15.96 3.26
CA PRO A 112 11.18 -15.47 3.69
C PRO A 112 12.03 -14.87 2.58
N GLU A 113 11.79 -15.21 1.31
CA GLU A 113 12.42 -14.62 0.14
C GLU A 113 12.29 -13.09 0.11
N LEU A 114 11.20 -12.53 0.64
CA LEU A 114 11.01 -11.08 0.73
C LEU A 114 12.05 -10.42 1.64
N THR A 115 12.50 -11.12 2.68
CA THR A 115 13.49 -10.61 3.64
C THR A 115 14.94 -10.77 3.15
N GLN A 116 15.14 -11.52 2.07
CA GLN A 116 16.46 -11.72 1.45
C GLN A 116 16.73 -10.72 0.32
N MET A 117 15.68 -10.04 -0.16
CA MET A 117 15.79 -8.98 -1.16
C MET A 117 16.34 -7.71 -0.52
N SER A 118 17.20 -7.02 -1.25
CA SER A 118 17.50 -5.61 -0.99
C SER A 118 16.24 -4.74 -1.20
N ALA A 119 16.27 -3.52 -0.67
CA ALA A 119 15.21 -2.54 -0.87
C ALA A 119 14.91 -2.31 -2.37
N ASP A 120 15.95 -2.18 -3.18
CA ASP A 120 15.83 -1.95 -4.62
C ASP A 120 15.20 -3.14 -5.35
N GLU A 121 15.62 -4.36 -5.00
CA GLU A 121 15.03 -5.58 -5.56
C GLU A 121 13.56 -5.71 -5.18
N LEU A 122 13.21 -5.41 -3.93
CA LEU A 122 11.83 -5.47 -3.45
C LEU A 122 10.95 -4.43 -4.15
N MET A 123 11.45 -3.21 -4.38
CA MET A 123 10.75 -2.16 -5.13
C MET A 123 10.56 -2.54 -6.60
N LEU A 124 11.60 -3.09 -7.24
CA LEU A 124 11.55 -3.55 -8.63
C LEU A 124 10.57 -4.71 -8.81
N ASN A 125 10.61 -5.68 -7.90
CA ASN A 125 9.72 -6.83 -7.92
C ASN A 125 8.27 -6.41 -7.73
N GLN A 126 7.97 -5.54 -6.74
CA GLN A 126 6.62 -4.99 -6.56
C GLN A 126 6.12 -4.25 -7.81
N SER A 127 6.98 -3.44 -8.44
CA SER A 127 6.62 -2.75 -9.69
C SER A 127 6.26 -3.74 -10.81
N THR A 128 7.03 -4.82 -10.93
CA THR A 128 6.81 -5.88 -11.93
C THR A 128 5.52 -6.66 -11.65
N TRP A 129 5.33 -7.12 -10.41
CA TRP A 129 4.12 -7.84 -10.00
C TRP A 129 2.87 -7.00 -10.16
N TYR A 130 2.95 -5.70 -9.85
CA TYR A 130 1.83 -4.78 -10.04
C TYR A 130 1.48 -4.65 -11.53
N TYR A 131 2.48 -4.44 -12.39
CA TYR A 131 2.29 -4.38 -13.83
C TYR A 131 1.61 -5.64 -14.38
N GLU A 132 2.04 -6.83 -13.95
CA GLU A 132 1.46 -8.11 -14.35
C GLU A 132 0.00 -8.26 -13.90
N GLN A 133 -0.30 -7.92 -12.64
CA GLN A 133 -1.66 -7.97 -12.09
C GLN A 133 -2.60 -7.02 -12.84
N GLN A 134 -2.15 -5.79 -13.10
CA GLN A 134 -2.94 -4.78 -13.79
C GLN A 134 -3.13 -5.11 -15.27
N SER A 135 -2.11 -5.66 -15.93
CA SER A 135 -2.21 -6.13 -17.32
C SER A 135 -3.23 -7.27 -17.45
N SER A 136 -3.18 -8.23 -16.53
CA SER A 136 -4.15 -9.34 -16.46
C SER A 136 -5.57 -8.84 -16.21
N LEU A 137 -5.73 -7.82 -15.35
CA LEU A 137 -7.02 -7.17 -15.10
C LEU A 137 -7.55 -6.44 -16.34
N ALA A 138 -6.68 -5.74 -17.08
CA ALA A 138 -7.04 -5.08 -18.33
C ALA A 138 -7.49 -6.09 -19.40
N GLU A 139 -6.78 -7.21 -19.54
CA GLU A 139 -7.18 -8.32 -20.42
C GLU A 139 -8.54 -8.90 -20.01
N TYR A 140 -8.75 -9.10 -18.71
CA TYR A 140 -10.04 -9.56 -18.21
C TYR A 140 -11.17 -8.60 -18.59
N PHE A 141 -11.01 -7.29 -18.39
CA PHE A 141 -12.03 -6.31 -18.78
C PHE A 141 -12.28 -6.30 -20.30
N ARG A 142 -11.22 -6.34 -21.11
CA ARG A 142 -11.34 -6.45 -22.58
C ARG A 142 -12.11 -7.71 -22.99
N SER A 143 -11.84 -8.85 -22.35
CA SER A 143 -12.57 -10.11 -22.59
C SER A 143 -14.07 -10.01 -22.26
N LYS A 144 -14.46 -9.06 -21.41
CA LYS A 144 -15.84 -8.75 -21.04
C LYS A 144 -16.44 -7.59 -21.87
N GLY A 145 -15.77 -7.15 -22.93
CA GLY A 145 -16.22 -6.05 -23.78
C GLY A 145 -16.19 -4.68 -23.09
N ARG A 146 -15.40 -4.53 -22.02
CA ARG A 146 -15.21 -3.26 -21.31
C ARG A 146 -13.86 -2.68 -21.69
N ASP A 147 -13.87 -1.46 -22.21
CA ASP A 147 -12.64 -0.68 -22.38
C ASP A 147 -12.35 0.03 -21.05
N ALA A 148 -11.51 -0.59 -20.23
CA ALA A 148 -11.13 -0.07 -18.93
C ALA A 148 -9.71 0.51 -19.03
N ASN A 149 -9.57 1.80 -18.74
CA ASN A 149 -8.25 2.40 -18.57
C ASN A 149 -7.65 1.91 -17.24
N VAL A 150 -6.80 0.89 -17.31
CA VAL A 150 -6.12 0.31 -16.16
C VAL A 150 -4.71 0.88 -16.08
N ASN A 151 -4.42 1.63 -15.01
CA ASN A 151 -3.08 2.14 -14.76
C ASN A 151 -2.18 1.02 -14.24
N THR A 152 -0.98 0.90 -14.81
CA THR A 152 0.02 -0.12 -14.50
C THR A 152 1.20 0.45 -13.69
N SER A 153 1.14 1.71 -13.29
CA SER A 153 2.21 2.40 -12.57
C SER A 153 2.10 2.15 -11.07
N TRP A 154 3.26 1.86 -10.46
CA TRP A 154 3.46 1.67 -9.03
C TRP A 154 4.80 2.31 -8.65
N PRO A 155 4.97 2.90 -7.45
CA PRO A 155 3.96 3.06 -6.40
C PRO A 155 3.10 4.31 -6.55
N LEU A 156 3.25 5.05 -7.65
CA LEU A 156 2.58 6.33 -7.91
C LEU A 156 1.95 6.35 -9.30
N GLN A 157 0.80 7.02 -9.43
CA GLN A 157 -0.01 7.10 -10.65
C GLN A 157 -0.23 8.52 -11.16
#